data_AF-A0A2Z5X599-F1
#
_entry.id   AF-A0A2Z5X599-F1
#
_cell.length_a   1.000
_cell.length_b   1.000
_cell.length_c   1.000
_cell.angle_alpha   90.00
_cell.angle_beta   90.00
_cell.angle_gamma   90.00
#
_symmetry.space_group_name_H-M   'P 1'
#
loop_
_entity.id
_entity.type
_entity.pdbx_description
1 polymer ?
#
loop_
_entity_poly.entity_id
_entity_poly.type
_entity_poly.pdbx_seq_one_letter_code
_entity_poly.pdbx_strand_id
1 'polypeptide(L)'
;MSNNPSSQPLNLLEYESLVAQHLSQMAFDYYASGAWDEVTLRDNRAAFDQFRLRPKMLVDVSKRDLTTTILGHILQFPLLIAPMAFQCLANPAGELATARAAAKAGVGMILSTLATKSIEEVAQASLKSSPSPLNWFQLYIHRDRGLTQSLIERASSAGYKALCLTVDAPLLGRRERDQRNHFSLPSGIWTLDKIEGKKDRY
;
A
#
# COMPACT_ATOMS: atom_id res chain seq x y z
N MET A 1 23.68 -10.76 -9.70
CA MET A 1 22.89 -11.98 -9.43
C MET A 1 22.31 -12.42 -10.76
N SER A 2 22.67 -13.62 -11.21
CA SER A 2 22.18 -14.22 -12.46
C SER A 2 20.67 -14.43 -12.38
N ASN A 3 19.93 -13.90 -13.35
CA ASN A 3 18.50 -14.15 -13.52
C ASN A 3 18.30 -15.62 -13.89
N ASN A 4 18.12 -16.49 -12.89
CA ASN A 4 17.66 -17.85 -13.13
C ASN A 4 16.12 -17.80 -13.26
N PRO A 5 15.52 -18.10 -14.43
CA PRO A 5 14.07 -18.00 -14.61
C PRO A 5 13.26 -18.88 -13.64
N SER A 6 13.87 -19.87 -13.00
CA SER A 6 13.25 -20.68 -11.93
C SER A 6 13.10 -19.97 -10.58
N SER A 7 13.62 -18.74 -10.42
CA SER A 7 13.52 -17.98 -9.16
C SER A 7 12.49 -16.85 -9.20
N GLN A 8 11.75 -16.69 -10.30
CA GLN A 8 10.66 -15.71 -10.37
C GLN A 8 9.36 -16.33 -9.86
N PRO A 9 8.60 -15.63 -9.01
CA PRO A 9 7.33 -16.14 -8.51
C PRO A 9 6.33 -16.31 -9.65
N LEU A 10 5.65 -17.46 -9.68
CA LEU A 10 4.64 -17.75 -10.70
C LEU A 10 3.28 -17.10 -10.38
N ASN A 11 3.03 -16.83 -9.11
CA ASN A 11 1.81 -16.20 -8.63
C ASN A 11 2.07 -15.34 -7.39
N LEU A 12 1.07 -14.56 -6.99
CA LEU A 12 1.19 -13.62 -5.87
C LEU A 12 1.52 -14.30 -4.52
N LEU A 13 1.16 -15.57 -4.34
CA LEU A 13 1.32 -16.29 -3.07
C LEU A 13 2.78 -16.66 -2.80
N GLU A 14 3.57 -16.86 -3.86
CA GLU A 14 4.97 -17.23 -3.74
C GLU A 14 5.84 -16.09 -3.19
N TYR A 15 5.40 -14.82 -3.35
CA TYR A 15 6.12 -13.67 -2.82
C TYR A 15 6.28 -13.71 -1.30
N GLU A 16 5.30 -14.23 -0.56
CA GLU A 16 5.38 -14.32 0.90
C GLU A 16 6.55 -15.22 1.32
N SER A 17 6.66 -16.41 0.71
CA SER A 17 7.76 -17.34 1.00
C SER A 17 9.12 -16.80 0.53
N LEU A 18 9.17 -16.12 -0.61
CA LEU A 18 10.39 -15.53 -1.14
C LEU A 18 10.90 -14.38 -0.27
N VAL A 19 10.00 -13.52 0.21
CA VAL A 19 10.37 -12.32 0.97
C VAL A 19 10.77 -12.65 2.42
N ALA A 20 10.32 -13.78 2.96
CA ALA A 20 10.70 -14.25 4.29
C ALA A 20 12.23 -14.39 4.47
N GLN A 21 12.97 -14.63 3.38
CA GLN A 21 14.44 -14.71 3.39
C GLN A 21 15.13 -13.34 3.29
N HIS A 22 14.37 -12.29 2.97
CA HIS A 22 14.88 -10.95 2.67
C HIS A 22 14.48 -9.90 3.71
N LEU A 23 13.44 -10.18 4.52
CA LEU A 23 13.01 -9.31 5.61
C LEU A 23 13.53 -9.81 6.95
N SER A 24 13.66 -8.89 7.91
CA SER A 24 13.76 -9.31 9.31
C SER A 24 12.45 -9.97 9.73
N GLN A 25 12.51 -10.90 10.71
CA GLN A 25 11.32 -11.57 11.23
C GLN A 25 10.25 -10.56 11.69
N MET A 26 10.67 -9.48 12.37
CA MET A 26 9.78 -8.40 12.81
C MET A 26 9.06 -7.73 11.63
N ALA A 27 9.77 -7.39 10.55
CA ALA A 27 9.17 -6.74 9.39
C ALA A 27 8.25 -7.70 8.63
N PHE A 28 8.66 -8.96 8.48
CA PHE A 28 7.84 -9.99 7.86
C PHE A 28 6.52 -10.18 8.62
N ASP A 29 6.59 -10.39 9.94
CA ASP A 29 5.40 -10.60 10.77
C ASP A 29 4.49 -9.37 10.82
N TYR A 30 5.05 -8.15 10.79
CA TYR A 30 4.26 -6.92 10.73
C TYR A 30 3.36 -6.85 9.50
N TYR A 31 3.85 -7.33 8.35
CA TYR A 31 3.10 -7.34 7.10
C TYR A 31 2.19 -8.56 6.94
N ALA A 32 2.67 -9.74 7.34
CA ALA A 32 1.96 -11.00 7.11
C ALA A 32 0.85 -11.28 8.13
N SER A 33 0.90 -10.65 9.31
CA SER A 33 -0.02 -10.99 10.41
C SER A 33 -1.34 -10.24 10.42
N GLY A 34 -2.31 -10.87 11.09
CA GLY A 34 -3.62 -10.32 11.40
C GLY A 34 -3.82 -10.04 12.89
N ALA A 35 -5.06 -9.73 13.28
CA ALA A 35 -5.42 -9.61 14.69
C ALA A 35 -5.75 -10.99 15.30
N TRP A 36 -5.43 -11.16 16.58
CA TRP A 36 -5.70 -12.34 17.38
C TRP A 36 -5.20 -13.63 16.71
N ASP A 37 -6.05 -14.64 16.62
CA ASP A 37 -5.79 -15.94 16.00
C ASP A 37 -5.86 -15.92 14.46
N GLU A 38 -5.99 -14.73 13.86
CA GLU A 38 -5.97 -14.49 12.40
C GLU A 38 -7.10 -15.21 11.65
N VAL A 39 -8.22 -15.53 12.31
CA VAL A 39 -9.39 -16.17 11.67
C VAL A 39 -9.90 -15.34 10.50
N THR A 40 -10.17 -14.05 10.71
CA THR A 40 -10.65 -13.16 9.65
C THR A 40 -9.65 -13.01 8.50
N LEU A 41 -8.35 -13.06 8.78
CA LEU A 41 -7.31 -13.00 7.73
C LEU A 41 -7.42 -14.21 6.79
N ARG A 42 -7.63 -15.40 7.34
CA ARG A 42 -7.86 -16.63 6.56
C ARG A 42 -9.20 -16.58 5.82
N ASP A 43 -10.25 -16.12 6.49
CA ASP A 43 -11.60 -16.03 5.92
C ASP A 43 -11.65 -15.09 4.71
N ASN A 44 -10.90 -13.98 4.71
CA ASN A 44 -10.81 -13.06 3.57
C ASN A 44 -10.40 -13.77 2.27
N ARG A 45 -9.51 -14.76 2.36
CA ARG A 45 -9.08 -15.54 1.19
C ARG A 45 -10.09 -16.62 0.85
N ALA A 46 -10.54 -17.38 1.85
CA ALA A 46 -11.52 -18.45 1.68
C ALA A 46 -12.87 -17.95 1.12
N ALA A 47 -13.22 -16.68 1.36
CA ALA A 47 -14.41 -16.05 0.78
C ALA A 47 -14.42 -16.09 -0.75
N PHE A 48 -13.27 -15.94 -1.42
CA PHE A 48 -13.21 -15.99 -2.87
C PHE A 48 -13.42 -17.41 -3.42
N ASP A 49 -13.11 -18.45 -2.64
CA ASP A 49 -13.37 -19.85 -2.99
C ASP A 49 -14.86 -20.22 -2.97
N GLN A 50 -15.74 -19.29 -2.62
CA GLN A 50 -17.20 -19.46 -2.72
C GLN A 50 -17.72 -19.05 -4.11
N PHE A 51 -16.96 -18.27 -4.87
CA PHE A 51 -17.35 -17.80 -6.20
C PHE A 51 -16.70 -18.65 -7.30
N ARG A 52 -17.44 -18.88 -8.39
CA ARG A 52 -16.93 -19.58 -9.59
C ARG A 52 -17.15 -18.70 -10.80
N LEU A 53 -16.11 -18.55 -11.63
CA LEU A 53 -16.25 -17.92 -12.93
C LEU A 53 -16.89 -18.93 -13.89
N ARG A 54 -17.99 -18.55 -14.54
CA ARG A 54 -18.64 -19.38 -15.57
C ARG A 54 -17.91 -19.20 -16.90
N PRO A 55 -17.22 -20.23 -17.45
CA PRO A 55 -16.60 -20.12 -18.76
C PRO A 55 -17.66 -19.84 -19.83
N LYS A 56 -17.34 -18.95 -20.77
CA LYS A 56 -18.18 -18.70 -21.95
C LYS A 56 -17.43 -19.20 -23.18
N MET A 57 -18.07 -20.07 -23.95
CA MET A 57 -17.51 -20.66 -25.16
C MET A 57 -17.89 -19.83 -26.39
N LEU A 58 -17.06 -19.89 -27.45
CA LEU A 58 -17.31 -19.23 -28.74
C LEU A 58 -17.46 -17.70 -28.63
N VAL A 59 -16.80 -17.08 -27.66
CA VAL A 59 -16.70 -15.62 -27.53
C VAL A 59 -15.39 -15.16 -28.14
N ASP A 60 -15.45 -14.14 -29.02
CA ASP A 60 -14.23 -13.50 -29.53
C ASP A 60 -13.54 -12.72 -28.40
N VAL A 61 -12.33 -13.16 -28.04
CA VAL A 61 -11.47 -12.55 -27.02
C VAL A 61 -10.14 -12.07 -27.61
N SER A 62 -10.09 -11.88 -28.93
CA SER A 62 -8.90 -11.38 -29.64
C SER A 62 -8.44 -10.03 -29.11
N LYS A 63 -9.38 -9.19 -28.65
CA LYS A 63 -9.13 -7.90 -28.00
C LYS A 63 -9.75 -7.90 -26.60
N ARG A 64 -8.95 -7.61 -25.58
CA ARG A 64 -9.44 -7.33 -24.22
C ARG A 64 -9.02 -5.92 -23.86
N ASP A 65 -9.98 -5.15 -23.37
CA ASP A 65 -9.75 -3.84 -22.79
C ASP A 65 -9.93 -3.94 -21.28
N LEU A 66 -8.89 -3.60 -20.53
CA LEU A 66 -8.87 -3.59 -19.07
C LEU A 66 -8.93 -2.17 -18.52
N THR A 67 -9.02 -1.17 -19.40
CA THR A 67 -9.12 0.22 -19.00
C THR A 67 -10.44 0.46 -18.28
N THR A 68 -10.41 1.37 -17.30
CA THR A 68 -11.61 1.80 -16.58
C THR A 68 -11.46 3.25 -16.15
N THR A 69 -12.53 3.84 -15.62
CA THR A 69 -12.48 5.16 -14.99
C THR A 69 -12.86 5.10 -13.51
N ILE A 70 -12.27 5.97 -12.71
CA ILE A 70 -12.64 6.19 -11.31
C ILE A 70 -12.51 7.67 -10.97
N LEU A 71 -13.59 8.27 -10.47
CA LEU A 71 -13.67 9.72 -10.16
C LEU A 71 -13.17 10.61 -11.31
N GLY A 72 -13.46 10.24 -12.57
CA GLY A 72 -13.04 10.99 -13.76
C GLY A 72 -11.60 10.73 -14.25
N HIS A 73 -10.85 9.83 -13.60
CA HIS A 73 -9.49 9.45 -14.01
C HIS A 73 -9.47 8.08 -14.68
N ILE A 74 -8.69 7.95 -15.76
CA ILE A 74 -8.51 6.68 -16.48
C ILE A 74 -7.42 5.84 -15.81
N LEU A 75 -7.69 4.55 -15.63
CA LEU A 75 -6.73 3.53 -15.25
C LEU A 75 -6.53 2.54 -16.41
N GLN A 76 -5.32 2.04 -16.59
CA GLN A 76 -5.01 0.99 -17.58
C GLN A 76 -5.44 -0.41 -17.12
N PHE A 77 -5.62 -0.57 -15.81
CA PHE A 77 -6.06 -1.80 -15.19
C PHE A 77 -6.89 -1.45 -13.94
N PRO A 78 -7.98 -2.17 -13.60
CA PRO A 78 -8.94 -1.75 -12.59
C PRO A 78 -8.46 -2.06 -11.16
N LEU A 79 -7.27 -1.55 -10.80
CA LEU A 79 -6.67 -1.70 -9.48
C LEU A 79 -6.18 -0.36 -8.93
N LEU A 80 -6.22 -0.26 -7.60
CA LEU A 80 -5.50 0.73 -6.82
C LEU A 80 -4.61 -0.01 -5.81
N ILE A 81 -3.40 0.49 -5.59
CA ILE A 81 -2.56 0.03 -4.48
C ILE A 81 -3.11 0.60 -3.18
N ALA A 82 -3.49 -0.28 -2.26
CA ALA A 82 -4.01 0.08 -0.94
C ALA A 82 -2.98 0.84 -0.09
N PRO A 83 -3.43 1.71 0.84
CA PRO A 83 -2.54 2.45 1.71
C PRO A 83 -1.87 1.52 2.73
N MET A 84 -0.56 1.34 2.59
CA MET A 84 0.27 0.53 3.48
C MET A 84 1.32 1.42 4.16
N ALA A 85 1.43 1.27 5.48
CA ALA A 85 2.40 2.00 6.29
C ALA A 85 3.82 1.42 6.16
N PHE A 86 4.81 2.25 6.46
CA PHE A 86 6.19 1.84 6.73
C PHE A 86 6.90 1.07 5.62
N GLN A 87 6.69 1.38 4.34
CA GLN A 87 7.20 0.55 3.25
C GLN A 87 8.74 0.46 3.20
N CYS A 88 9.44 1.38 3.87
CA CYS A 88 10.89 1.29 4.10
C CYS A 88 11.33 0.06 4.91
N LEU A 89 10.43 -0.63 5.64
CA LEU A 89 10.73 -1.91 6.27
C LEU A 89 10.94 -3.03 5.25
N ALA A 90 10.30 -2.94 4.07
CA ALA A 90 10.42 -3.92 3.00
C ALA A 90 11.53 -3.58 1.99
N ASN A 91 11.72 -2.29 1.70
CA ASN A 91 12.72 -1.84 0.73
C ASN A 91 13.16 -0.41 1.07
N PRO A 92 14.46 -0.05 1.03
CA PRO A 92 14.92 1.31 1.35
C PRO A 92 14.29 2.44 0.50
N ALA A 93 13.85 2.13 -0.72
CA ALA A 93 13.12 3.09 -1.56
C ALA A 93 11.66 3.30 -1.13
N GLY A 94 11.09 2.37 -0.35
CA GLY A 94 9.77 2.43 0.26
C GLY A 94 8.67 2.83 -0.72
N GLU A 95 7.87 3.80 -0.30
CA GLU A 95 6.73 4.31 -1.06
C GLU A 95 7.13 4.89 -2.43
N LEU A 96 8.38 5.34 -2.61
CA LEU A 96 8.84 5.84 -3.92
C LEU A 96 8.90 4.73 -4.96
N ALA A 97 9.30 3.51 -4.57
CA ALA A 97 9.33 2.37 -5.48
C ALA A 97 7.91 1.96 -5.88
N THR A 98 7.01 1.89 -4.91
CA THR A 98 5.59 1.60 -5.13
C THR A 98 4.93 2.62 -6.04
N ALA A 99 5.19 3.92 -5.84
CA ALA A 99 4.66 5.00 -6.66
C ALA A 99 5.13 4.94 -8.12
N ARG A 100 6.42 4.65 -8.35
CA ARG A 100 6.96 4.43 -9.70
C ARG A 100 6.33 3.22 -10.37
N ALA A 101 6.20 2.11 -9.63
CA ALA A 101 5.61 0.89 -10.15
C ALA A 101 4.12 1.09 -10.52
N ALA A 102 3.34 1.72 -9.66
CA ALA A 102 1.94 2.05 -9.91
C ALA A 102 1.77 2.90 -11.18
N ALA A 103 2.52 4.00 -11.25
CA ALA A 103 2.50 4.92 -12.37
C ALA A 103 2.89 4.24 -13.69
N LYS A 104 3.95 3.41 -13.68
CA LYS A 104 4.39 2.66 -14.87
C LYS A 104 3.36 1.60 -15.31
N ALA A 105 2.67 0.98 -14.36
CA ALA A 105 1.62 0.00 -14.65
C ALA A 105 0.27 0.66 -15.03
N GLY A 106 0.14 1.98 -14.90
CA GLY A 106 -1.11 2.69 -15.16
C GLY A 106 -2.22 2.39 -14.16
N VAL A 107 -1.86 2.00 -12.93
CA VAL A 107 -2.77 1.80 -11.79
C VAL A 107 -2.60 2.94 -10.80
N GLY A 108 -3.62 3.20 -9.96
CA GLY A 108 -3.50 4.24 -8.95
C GLY A 108 -2.80 3.76 -7.67
N MET A 109 -2.29 4.70 -6.88
CA MET A 109 -1.70 4.44 -5.56
C MET A 109 -2.39 5.28 -4.49
N ILE A 110 -2.67 4.68 -3.34
CA ILE A 110 -3.13 5.40 -2.16
C ILE A 110 -1.96 5.47 -1.16
N LEU A 111 -1.46 6.68 -0.88
CA LEU A 111 -0.36 6.88 0.07
C LEU A 111 -0.91 6.92 1.51
N SER A 112 -0.28 6.18 2.43
CA SER A 112 -0.65 6.18 3.85
C SER A 112 -0.21 7.46 4.57
N THR A 113 -0.99 7.92 5.56
CA THR A 113 -0.53 8.92 6.54
C THR A 113 0.72 8.43 7.30
N LEU A 114 0.90 7.11 7.42
CA LEU A 114 2.06 6.49 8.05
C LEU A 114 3.16 6.09 7.06
N ALA A 115 3.26 6.78 5.94
CA ALA A 115 4.34 6.57 4.98
C ALA A 115 5.70 6.94 5.57
N THR A 116 6.74 6.30 5.04
CA THR A 116 8.15 6.55 5.38
C THR A 116 8.88 7.48 4.42
N LYS A 117 8.15 8.06 3.48
CA LYS A 117 8.60 9.04 2.47
C LYS A 117 7.58 10.17 2.41
N SER A 118 8.03 11.38 2.08
CA SER A 118 7.13 12.54 2.10
C SER A 118 6.04 12.46 1.03
N ILE A 119 4.92 13.15 1.27
CA ILE A 119 3.81 13.30 0.30
C ILE A 119 4.35 13.79 -1.05
N GLU A 120 5.24 14.77 -1.01
CA GLU A 120 5.83 15.43 -2.17
C GLU A 120 6.81 14.51 -2.90
N GLU A 121 7.70 13.81 -2.17
CA GLU A 121 8.66 12.88 -2.79
C GLU A 121 7.94 11.75 -3.54
N VAL A 122 6.86 11.22 -2.95
CA VAL A 122 6.03 10.16 -3.56
C VAL A 122 5.34 10.68 -4.83
N ALA A 123 4.75 11.89 -4.77
CA ALA A 123 4.15 12.51 -5.95
C ALA A 123 5.17 12.70 -7.08
N GLN A 124 6.34 13.25 -6.76
CA GLN A 124 7.42 13.45 -7.73
C GLN A 124 7.95 12.12 -8.29
N ALA A 125 8.04 11.07 -7.48
CA ALA A 125 8.45 9.75 -7.95
C ALA A 125 7.49 9.18 -9.00
N SER A 126 6.17 9.31 -8.76
CA SER A 126 5.15 8.86 -9.70
C SER A 126 5.17 9.64 -11.03
N LEU A 127 5.31 10.98 -10.96
CA LEU A 127 5.40 11.87 -12.14
C LEU A 127 6.59 11.56 -13.04
N LYS A 128 7.72 11.11 -12.46
CA LYS A 128 8.89 10.66 -13.24
C LYS A 128 8.61 9.40 -14.07
N SER A 129 7.57 8.63 -13.73
CA SER A 129 7.25 7.35 -14.38
C SER A 129 6.02 7.41 -15.29
N SER A 130 5.15 8.42 -15.12
CA SER A 130 3.98 8.66 -15.96
C SER A 130 3.64 10.16 -15.96
N PRO A 131 3.21 10.75 -17.09
CA PRO A 131 2.80 12.15 -17.14
C PRO A 131 1.47 12.42 -16.40
N SER A 132 0.67 11.39 -16.12
CA SER A 132 -0.61 11.52 -15.43
C SER A 132 -0.83 10.37 -14.43
N PRO A 133 -0.04 10.30 -13.35
CA PRO A 133 -0.21 9.28 -12.32
C PRO A 133 -1.46 9.59 -11.47
N LEU A 134 -2.14 8.54 -11.01
CA LEU A 134 -3.27 8.69 -10.08
C LEU A 134 -2.82 8.38 -8.65
N ASN A 135 -2.58 9.43 -7.85
CA ASN A 135 -2.28 9.28 -6.43
C ASN A 135 -3.44 9.81 -5.58
N TRP A 136 -3.86 9.02 -4.60
CA TRP A 136 -4.78 9.40 -3.53
C TRP A 136 -4.04 9.39 -2.19
N PHE A 137 -4.53 10.15 -1.22
CA PHE A 137 -3.92 10.24 0.10
C PHE A 137 -4.86 9.65 1.14
N GLN A 138 -4.42 8.61 1.83
CA GLN A 138 -5.12 8.05 2.98
C GLN A 138 -4.87 8.92 4.20
N LEU A 139 -5.95 9.31 4.86
CA LEU A 139 -5.94 10.21 6.02
C LEU A 139 -6.35 9.46 7.29
N TYR A 140 -5.48 9.48 8.29
CA TYR A 140 -5.88 9.34 9.69
C TYR A 140 -6.12 10.73 10.29
N ILE A 141 -7.26 10.91 10.95
CA ILE A 141 -7.56 12.18 11.61
C ILE A 141 -6.78 12.24 12.93
N HIS A 142 -5.91 13.24 13.07
CA HIS A 142 -5.19 13.50 14.31
C HIS A 142 -6.04 14.34 15.27
N ARG A 143 -5.80 14.25 16.58
CA ARG A 143 -6.45 15.13 17.57
C ARG A 143 -6.11 16.60 17.28
N ASP A 144 -4.87 16.86 16.89
CA ASP A 144 -4.47 18.15 16.32
C ASP A 144 -5.07 18.33 14.92
N ARG A 145 -6.05 19.22 14.83
CA ARG A 145 -6.74 19.56 13.58
C ARG A 145 -5.87 20.39 12.64
N GLY A 146 -4.93 21.17 13.16
CA GLY A 146 -3.96 21.91 12.35
C GLY A 146 -3.01 20.98 11.61
N LEU A 147 -2.56 19.91 12.27
CA LEU A 147 -1.80 18.84 11.63
C LEU A 147 -2.60 18.16 10.50
N THR A 148 -3.85 17.76 10.81
CA THR A 148 -4.73 17.14 9.81
C THR A 148 -4.95 18.06 8.60
N GLN A 149 -5.20 19.34 8.83
CA GLN A 149 -5.37 20.34 7.78
C GLN A 149 -4.09 20.49 6.94
N SER A 150 -2.92 20.60 7.58
CA SER A 150 -1.64 20.73 6.88
C SER A 150 -1.36 19.54 5.95
N LEU A 151 -1.64 18.31 6.40
CA LEU A 151 -1.48 17.11 5.56
C LEU A 151 -2.39 17.13 4.33
N ILE A 152 -3.64 17.58 4.49
CA ILE A 152 -4.60 17.71 3.38
C ILE A 152 -4.12 18.77 2.38
N GLU A 153 -3.70 19.94 2.86
CA GLU A 153 -3.19 21.04 2.03
C GLU A 153 -1.94 20.62 1.25
N ARG A 154 -1.02 19.88 1.89
CA ARG A 154 0.17 19.32 1.24
C ARG A 154 -0.18 18.30 0.18
N ALA A 155 -1.07 17.35 0.48
CA ALA A 155 -1.53 16.35 -0.49
C ALA A 155 -2.20 17.03 -1.70
N SER A 156 -3.09 17.98 -1.46
CA SER A 156 -3.73 18.76 -2.52
C SER A 156 -2.70 19.51 -3.38
N SER A 157 -1.75 20.21 -2.74
CA SER A 157 -0.70 20.98 -3.43
C SER A 157 0.26 20.09 -4.23
N ALA A 158 0.54 18.87 -3.74
CA ALA A 158 1.33 17.88 -4.44
C ALA A 158 0.57 17.16 -5.57
N GLY A 159 -0.70 17.48 -5.79
CA GLY A 159 -1.50 16.99 -6.91
C GLY A 159 -2.25 15.68 -6.68
N TYR A 160 -2.38 15.24 -5.41
CA TYR A 160 -3.21 14.08 -5.06
C TYR A 160 -4.68 14.37 -5.39
N LYS A 161 -5.40 13.37 -5.89
CA LYS A 161 -6.73 13.54 -6.52
C LYS A 161 -7.90 13.22 -5.61
N ALA A 162 -7.67 12.49 -4.52
CA ALA A 162 -8.71 12.19 -3.55
C ALA A 162 -8.11 11.91 -2.17
N LEU A 163 -8.97 12.02 -1.15
CA LEU A 163 -8.70 11.58 0.21
C LEU A 163 -9.40 10.24 0.46
N CYS A 164 -8.69 9.31 1.09
CA CYS A 164 -9.23 8.06 1.60
C CYS A 164 -9.24 8.11 3.13
N LEU A 165 -10.39 8.39 3.73
CA LEU A 165 -10.50 8.48 5.19
C LEU A 165 -10.61 7.08 5.80
N THR A 166 -9.63 6.70 6.63
CA THR A 166 -9.64 5.40 7.33
C THR A 166 -10.25 5.55 8.72
N VAL A 167 -11.33 4.82 8.98
CA VAL A 167 -12.15 4.93 10.21
C VAL A 167 -12.24 3.64 11.02
N ASP A 168 -11.68 2.55 10.53
CA ASP A 168 -11.74 1.21 11.13
C ASP A 168 -10.60 0.93 12.14
N ALA A 169 -9.63 1.84 12.27
CA ALA A 169 -8.50 1.71 13.19
C ALA A 169 -8.40 2.84 14.23
N PRO A 170 -9.47 3.19 14.98
CA PRO A 170 -9.36 4.16 16.08
C PRO A 170 -8.49 3.63 17.23
N LEU A 171 -8.47 2.29 17.39
CA LEU A 171 -7.54 1.55 18.22
C LEU A 171 -6.87 0.48 17.37
N LEU A 172 -5.60 0.18 17.65
CA LEU A 172 -4.90 -0.90 16.96
C LEU A 172 -5.49 -2.25 17.40
N GLY A 173 -5.73 -3.12 16.42
CA GLY A 173 -6.06 -4.52 16.71
C GLY A 173 -4.93 -5.23 17.46
N ARG A 174 -5.25 -6.26 18.25
CA ARG A 174 -4.24 -7.04 18.97
C ARG A 174 -3.50 -7.95 17.98
N ARG A 175 -2.30 -7.55 17.57
CA ARG A 175 -1.43 -8.35 16.68
C ARG A 175 -0.40 -9.12 17.50
N GLU A 176 -0.61 -10.42 17.68
CA GLU A 176 0.21 -11.22 18.60
C GLU A 176 1.66 -11.37 18.15
N ARG A 177 1.91 -11.39 16.83
CA ARG A 177 3.26 -11.45 16.28
C ARG A 177 4.03 -10.14 16.52
N ASP A 178 3.37 -9.00 16.33
CA ASP A 178 3.94 -7.68 16.66
C ASP A 178 4.27 -7.58 18.16
N GLN A 179 3.39 -8.09 19.04
CA GLN A 179 3.63 -8.15 20.48
C GLN A 179 4.84 -9.02 20.83
N ARG A 180 4.93 -10.22 20.24
CA ARG A 180 6.04 -11.16 20.44
C ARG A 180 7.37 -10.60 19.96
N ASN A 181 7.37 -9.87 18.85
CA ASN A 181 8.55 -9.27 18.26
C ASN A 181 8.90 -7.90 18.89
N HIS A 182 8.12 -7.42 19.86
CA HIS A 182 8.26 -6.07 20.43
C HIS A 182 8.37 -5.00 19.34
N PHE A 183 7.44 -5.03 18.37
CA PHE A 183 7.53 -4.24 17.15
C PHE A 183 7.83 -2.77 17.45
N SER A 184 8.88 -2.26 16.80
CA SER A 184 9.24 -0.85 16.79
C SER A 184 9.87 -0.49 15.45
N LEU A 185 9.74 0.77 15.04
CA LEU A 185 10.40 1.23 13.83
C LEU A 185 11.92 1.28 14.06
N PRO A 186 12.73 0.66 13.17
CA PRO A 186 14.19 0.75 13.25
C PRO A 186 14.68 2.19 13.22
N SER A 187 15.84 2.44 13.83
CA SER A 187 16.50 3.75 13.79
C SER A 187 16.68 4.25 12.35
N GLY A 188 16.35 5.52 12.11
CA GLY A 188 16.44 6.13 10.79
C GLY A 188 15.21 5.97 9.90
N ILE A 189 14.21 5.20 10.33
CA ILE A 189 12.90 5.12 9.66
C ILE A 189 11.91 5.97 10.46
N TRP A 190 11.36 6.99 9.79
CA TRP A 190 10.43 7.94 10.39
C TRP A 190 9.15 8.01 9.58
N THR A 191 8.06 8.30 10.27
CA THR A 191 6.73 8.49 9.71
C THR A 191 6.47 9.97 9.45
N LEU A 192 5.51 10.30 8.59
CA LEU A 192 5.17 11.68 8.25
C LEU A 192 4.89 12.55 9.48
N ASP A 193 4.17 12.01 10.47
CA ASP A 193 3.84 12.68 11.73
C ASP A 193 5.08 12.95 12.61
N LYS A 194 6.10 12.07 12.58
CA LYS A 194 7.38 12.31 13.29
C LYS A 194 8.25 13.35 12.59
N ILE A 195 8.21 13.44 11.27
CA ILE A 195 8.94 14.47 10.50
C ILE A 195 8.42 15.88 10.90
N GLU A 196 7.17 15.98 11.35
CA GLU A 196 6.52 17.22 11.77
C GLU A 196 6.67 17.54 13.27
N GLY A 197 7.44 16.74 14.02
CA GLY A 197 7.86 17.06 15.39
C GLY A 197 6.76 16.97 16.46
N LYS A 198 5.60 16.35 16.18
CA LYS A 198 4.48 16.25 17.12
C LYS A 198 4.28 14.81 17.62
N LYS A 199 4.14 14.67 18.94
CA LYS A 199 4.25 13.37 19.65
C LYS A 199 2.95 12.58 19.79
N ASP A 200 1.78 13.18 19.59
CA ASP A 200 0.55 12.53 20.05
C ASP A 200 -0.44 12.26 18.91
N ARG A 201 -0.58 10.96 18.62
CA ARG A 201 -1.65 10.36 17.80
C ARG A 201 -2.95 10.20 18.61
N TYR A 202 -2.80 10.27 19.93
CA TYR A 202 -3.83 10.34 20.95
C TYR A 202 -3.63 11.66 21.69
#